data_AF-A0A7C6LC62-F1
#
_entry.id   AF-A0A7C6LC62-F1
#
_cell.length_a   1.000
_cell.length_b   1.000
_cell.length_c   1.000
_cell.angle_alpha   90.00
_cell.angle_beta   90.00
_cell.angle_gamma   90.00
#
_symmetry.space_group_name_H-M   'P 1'
#
loop_
_entity.id
_entity.type
_entity.pdbx_description
1 polymer ?
#
loop_
_entity_poly.entity_id
_entity_poly.type
_entity_poly.pdbx_seq_one_letter_code
_entity_poly.pdbx_strand_id
1 'polypeptide(L)'
;MQHHFDDILRGLFRENPTFRMLIGMCPPLAVTTSAESGLIMGLATTAVLICSSTIISALKKLIPSQIRIPAYIVIIATFVTIVDLLLKAMLPEIYKILGIFVPLIVVNCIILGRAEAFASKMPISRAVTDAVGTGLGFTWALTFIGCVRELLGAGTLFGFQIMGESFIPWKIMQMPPGAFLTMGLIVFVLNFVEMRRARQFQQAARHQIRLVGKEAAKS
;
A
#
# COMPACT_ATOMS: atom_id res chain seq x y z
N MET A 1 -8.92 -14.23 19.48
CA MET A 1 -8.27 -12.90 19.52
C MET A 1 -6.88 -12.91 18.86
N GLN A 2 -6.07 -13.99 18.99
CA GLN A 2 -4.79 -14.14 18.25
C GLN A 2 -4.90 -14.15 16.72
N HIS A 3 -5.96 -14.71 16.14
CA HIS A 3 -6.14 -14.77 14.67
C HIS A 3 -6.21 -13.41 13.95
N HIS A 4 -6.70 -12.36 14.60
CA HIS A 4 -6.87 -11.04 13.95
C HIS A 4 -5.55 -10.28 13.78
N PHE A 5 -4.58 -10.49 14.68
CA PHE A 5 -3.31 -9.77 14.64
C PHE A 5 -2.34 -10.38 13.62
N ASP A 6 -2.35 -11.71 13.47
CA ASP A 6 -1.58 -12.41 12.44
C ASP A 6 -2.02 -12.06 11.02
N ASP A 7 -3.31 -11.81 10.79
CA ASP A 7 -3.83 -11.34 9.50
C ASP A 7 -3.37 -9.90 9.19
N ILE A 8 -3.31 -9.02 10.20
CA ILE A 8 -2.80 -7.64 10.08
C ILE A 8 -1.29 -7.65 9.78
N LEU A 9 -0.51 -8.46 10.50
CA LEU A 9 0.94 -8.59 10.28
C LEU A 9 1.28 -9.28 8.94
N ARG A 10 0.45 -10.22 8.48
CA ARG A 10 0.60 -10.84 7.14
C ARG A 10 0.26 -9.84 6.03
N GLY A 11 -0.80 -9.05 6.17
CA GLY A 11 -1.14 -7.98 5.22
C GLY A 11 -0.08 -6.87 5.17
N LEU A 12 0.57 -6.58 6.30
CA LEU A 12 1.63 -5.57 6.39
C LEU A 12 2.95 -6.01 5.73
N PHE A 13 3.36 -7.27 5.91
CA PHE A 13 4.71 -7.75 5.53
C PHE A 13 4.79 -8.89 4.51
N ARG A 14 3.76 -9.73 4.33
CA ARG A 14 3.81 -10.89 3.40
C ARG A 14 2.99 -10.70 2.11
N GLU A 15 1.93 -9.91 2.17
CA GLU A 15 1.05 -9.62 1.02
C GLU A 15 0.80 -8.11 0.85
N ASN A 16 1.86 -7.28 0.93
CA ASN A 16 1.68 -5.86 0.71
C ASN A 16 1.11 -5.64 -0.72
N PRO A 17 -0.13 -5.13 -0.86
CA PRO A 17 -0.82 -5.07 -2.16
C PRO A 17 -0.08 -4.18 -3.16
N THR A 18 0.67 -3.19 -2.67
CA THR A 18 1.43 -2.28 -3.52
C THR A 18 2.62 -2.98 -4.19
N PHE A 19 3.36 -3.81 -3.46
CA PHE A 19 4.55 -4.46 -3.99
C PHE A 19 4.29 -5.81 -4.66
N ARG A 20 3.21 -6.51 -4.27
CA ARG A 20 2.91 -7.86 -4.76
C ARG A 20 1.79 -7.91 -5.80
N MET A 21 0.75 -7.08 -5.64
CA MET A 21 -0.39 -7.02 -6.58
C MET A 21 -0.24 -5.88 -7.60
N LEU A 22 0.71 -4.95 -7.40
CA LEU A 22 0.98 -3.82 -8.30
C LEU A 22 -0.26 -2.95 -8.58
N ILE A 23 -1.22 -2.92 -7.65
CA ILE A 23 -2.41 -2.07 -7.71
C ILE A 23 -2.19 -0.79 -6.90
N GLY A 24 -2.85 0.30 -7.31
CA GLY A 24 -2.78 1.58 -6.60
C GLY A 24 -1.46 2.34 -6.80
N MET A 25 -0.88 2.21 -8.00
CA MET A 25 0.40 2.80 -8.38
C MET A 25 0.37 4.33 -8.56
N CYS A 26 -0.80 4.91 -8.84
CA CYS A 26 -0.94 6.34 -9.13
C CYS A 26 -0.41 7.24 -8.00
N PRO A 27 -0.82 7.03 -6.72
CA PRO A 27 -0.28 7.79 -5.60
C PRO A 27 1.24 7.62 -5.37
N PRO A 28 1.82 6.40 -5.33
CA PRO A 28 3.27 6.20 -5.27
C PRO A 28 4.04 7.00 -6.31
N LEU A 29 3.55 7.08 -7.54
CA LEU A 29 4.26 7.76 -8.62
C LEU A 29 4.16 9.29 -8.50
N ALA A 30 3.00 9.80 -8.07
CA ALA A 30 2.70 11.23 -8.06
C ALA A 30 3.18 11.98 -6.80
N VAL A 31 3.01 11.39 -5.61
CA VAL A 31 3.14 12.14 -4.34
C VAL A 31 4.33 11.77 -3.47
N THR A 32 5.07 10.71 -3.78
CA THR A 32 6.19 10.25 -2.92
C THR A 32 7.51 10.98 -3.24
N THR A 33 7.45 12.28 -3.50
CA THR A 33 8.65 13.12 -3.63
C THR A 33 9.30 13.38 -2.28
N SER A 34 8.52 13.37 -1.20
CA SER A 34 8.97 13.37 0.19
C SER A 34 8.30 12.25 1.01
N ALA A 35 8.96 11.83 2.08
CA ALA A 35 8.44 10.82 3.02
C ALA A 35 7.18 11.34 3.74
N GLU A 36 7.17 12.63 4.09
CA GLU A 36 6.03 13.29 4.73
C GLU A 36 4.77 13.27 3.84
N SER A 37 4.91 13.65 2.57
CA SER A 37 3.80 13.64 1.60
C SER A 37 3.25 12.23 1.40
N GLY A 38 4.15 11.24 1.30
CA GLY A 38 3.77 9.83 1.21
C GLY A 38 3.02 9.34 2.45
N LEU A 39 3.48 9.70 3.65
CA LEU A 39 2.84 9.34 4.92
C LEU A 39 1.43 9.95 5.03
N ILE A 40 1.29 11.24 4.77
CA ILE A 40 0.00 11.94 4.88
C ILE A 40 -1.01 11.38 3.86
N MET A 41 -0.58 11.20 2.61
CA MET A 41 -1.44 10.63 1.57
C MET A 41 -1.86 9.19 1.89
N GLY A 42 -0.94 8.38 2.43
CA GLY A 42 -1.23 7.02 2.87
C GLY A 42 -2.24 6.98 4.02
N LEU A 43 -2.06 7.83 5.04
CA LEU A 43 -2.98 7.93 6.18
C LEU A 43 -4.37 8.40 5.74
N ALA A 44 -4.45 9.41 4.88
CA ALA A 44 -5.70 9.88 4.29
C ALA A 44 -6.42 8.76 3.53
N THR A 45 -5.69 8.03 2.69
CA THR A 45 -6.21 6.88 1.93
C THR A 45 -6.70 5.77 2.86
N THR A 46 -5.98 5.51 3.96
CA THR A 46 -6.35 4.49 4.95
C THR A 46 -7.64 4.85 5.68
N ALA A 47 -7.79 6.11 6.09
CA ALA A 47 -9.01 6.59 6.72
C ALA A 47 -10.22 6.44 5.78
N VAL A 48 -10.06 6.85 4.51
CA VAL A 48 -11.10 6.68 3.48
C VAL A 48 -11.41 5.20 3.25
N LEU A 49 -10.40 4.33 3.18
CA LEU A 49 -10.57 2.90 2.96
C LEU A 49 -11.38 2.23 4.08
N ILE A 50 -11.10 2.58 5.34
CA ILE A 50 -11.83 2.05 6.51
C ILE A 50 -13.29 2.51 6.48
N CYS A 51 -13.53 3.81 6.31
CA CYS A 51 -14.88 4.38 6.30
C CYS A 51 -15.72 3.84 5.14
N SER A 52 -15.17 3.86 3.92
CA SER A 52 -15.87 3.36 2.73
C SER A 52 -16.15 1.86 2.81
N SER A 53 -15.19 1.04 3.26
CA SER A 53 -15.38 -0.42 3.38
C SER A 53 -16.45 -0.78 4.41
N THR A 54 -16.54 -0.01 5.49
CA THR A 54 -17.57 -0.17 6.53
C THR A 54 -18.97 0.06 5.94
N ILE A 55 -19.16 1.18 5.24
CA ILE A 55 -20.45 1.53 4.63
C ILE A 55 -20.81 0.57 3.51
N ILE A 56 -19.86 0.21 2.64
CA ILE A 56 -20.10 -0.74 1.54
C ILE A 56 -20.52 -2.12 2.09
N SER A 57 -19.88 -2.59 3.16
CA SER A 57 -20.27 -3.85 3.80
C SER A 57 -21.65 -3.79 4.46
N ALA A 58 -22.08 -2.63 4.95
CA ALA A 58 -23.42 -2.43 5.49
C ALA A 58 -24.49 -2.38 4.37
N LEU A 59 -24.18 -1.68 3.27
CA LEU A 59 -25.11 -1.45 2.15
C LEU A 59 -25.11 -2.57 1.09
N LYS A 60 -24.26 -3.60 1.23
CA LYS A 60 -24.11 -4.68 0.24
C LYS A 60 -25.41 -5.37 -0.20
N LYS A 61 -26.44 -5.40 0.65
CA LYS A 61 -27.75 -5.99 0.33
C LYS A 61 -28.64 -5.08 -0.52
N LEU A 62 -28.43 -3.76 -0.44
CA LEU A 62 -29.21 -2.77 -1.16
C LEU A 62 -28.65 -2.50 -2.56
N ILE A 63 -27.37 -2.79 -2.80
CA ILE A 63 -26.67 -2.44 -4.04
C ILE A 63 -26.86 -3.56 -5.08
N PRO A 64 -27.57 -3.32 -6.20
CA PRO A 64 -27.71 -4.30 -7.26
C PRO A 64 -26.39 -4.51 -8.01
N SER A 65 -26.19 -5.72 -8.54
CA SER A 65 -24.93 -6.11 -9.21
C SER A 65 -24.59 -5.26 -10.43
N GLN A 66 -25.59 -4.73 -11.12
CA GLN A 66 -25.44 -3.97 -12.37
C GLN A 66 -24.76 -2.61 -12.19
N ILE A 67 -24.90 -1.96 -11.02
CA ILE A 67 -24.39 -0.60 -10.76
C ILE A 67 -23.39 -0.56 -9.60
N ARG A 68 -22.77 -1.70 -9.30
CA ARG A 68 -21.91 -1.85 -8.13
C ARG A 68 -20.70 -0.90 -8.15
N ILE A 69 -19.96 -0.85 -9.26
CA ILE A 69 -18.74 -0.04 -9.40
C ILE A 69 -19.07 1.46 -9.27
N PRO A 70 -20.06 2.04 -10.01
CA PRO A 70 -20.47 3.43 -9.81
C PRO A 70 -20.91 3.74 -8.38
N ALA A 71 -21.69 2.86 -7.75
CA ALA A 71 -22.15 3.06 -6.37
C ALA A 71 -20.97 3.15 -5.39
N TYR A 72 -19.94 2.30 -5.54
CA TYR A 72 -18.75 2.35 -4.70
C TYR A 72 -17.95 3.63 -4.89
N ILE A 73 -17.77 4.07 -6.13
CA ILE A 73 -17.06 5.32 -6.44
C ILE A 73 -17.76 6.51 -5.78
N VAL A 74 -19.10 6.58 -5.82
CA VAL A 74 -19.86 7.65 -5.15
C VAL A 74 -19.64 7.61 -3.63
N ILE A 75 -19.72 6.45 -2.99
CA ILE A 75 -19.47 6.30 -1.56
C ILE A 75 -18.04 6.72 -1.20
N ILE A 76 -17.05 6.32 -1.99
CA ILE A 76 -15.66 6.71 -1.75
C ILE A 76 -15.49 8.22 -1.94
N ALA A 77 -16.09 8.79 -3.00
CA ALA A 77 -16.00 10.22 -3.30
C ALA A 77 -16.56 11.09 -2.17
N THR A 78 -17.68 10.70 -1.53
CA THR A 78 -18.21 11.47 -0.40
C THR A 78 -17.23 11.49 0.77
N PHE A 79 -16.59 10.37 1.09
CA PHE A 79 -15.57 10.31 2.15
C PHE A 79 -14.29 11.07 1.79
N VAL A 80 -13.86 11.00 0.53
CA VAL A 80 -12.70 11.77 0.07
C VAL A 80 -12.98 13.28 0.16
N THR A 81 -14.17 13.74 -0.19
CA THR A 81 -14.55 15.16 -0.04
C THR A 81 -14.52 15.60 1.42
N ILE A 82 -14.96 14.76 2.36
CA ILE A 82 -14.86 15.07 3.80
C ILE A 82 -13.39 15.24 4.21
N VAL A 83 -12.51 14.35 3.74
CA VAL A 83 -11.06 14.45 4.02
C VAL A 83 -10.43 15.67 3.35
N ASP A 84 -10.82 16.02 2.13
CA ASP A 84 -10.37 17.22 1.41
C ASP A 84 -10.65 18.49 2.22
N LEU A 85 -11.89 18.62 2.71
CA LEU A 85 -12.31 19.75 3.55
C LEU A 85 -11.58 19.77 4.89
N LEU A 86 -11.36 18.61 5.51
CA LEU A 86 -10.65 18.49 6.78
C LEU A 86 -9.17 18.87 6.64
N LEU A 87 -8.51 18.47 5.56
CA LEU A 87 -7.13 18.87 5.25
C LEU A 87 -7.03 20.37 5.02
N LYS A 88 -7.98 20.95 4.27
CA LYS A 88 -8.03 22.40 4.03
C LYS A 88 -8.20 23.21 5.32
N ALA A 89 -8.93 22.68 6.30
CA ALA A 89 -9.18 23.35 7.57
C ALA A 89 -8.03 23.17 8.58
N MET A 90 -7.47 21.97 8.71
CA MET A 90 -6.50 21.65 9.77
C MET A 90 -5.04 21.87 9.33
N LEU A 91 -4.72 21.69 8.05
CA LEU A 91 -3.35 21.59 7.54
C LEU A 91 -3.18 22.35 6.20
N PRO A 92 -3.33 23.69 6.19
CA PRO A 92 -3.36 24.48 4.96
C PRO A 92 -2.03 24.48 4.19
N GLU A 93 -0.89 24.31 4.88
CA GLU A 93 0.42 24.23 4.23
C GLU A 93 0.56 22.96 3.38
N ILE A 94 0.16 21.82 3.94
CA ILE A 94 0.17 20.53 3.23
C ILE A 94 -0.89 20.51 2.13
N TYR A 95 -2.05 21.13 2.36
CA TYR A 95 -3.12 21.20 1.36
C TYR A 95 -2.68 21.91 0.08
N LYS A 96 -1.81 22.92 0.15
CA LYS A 96 -1.27 23.60 -1.04
C LYS A 96 -0.51 22.65 -1.98
N ILE A 97 0.08 21.59 -1.43
CA ILE A 97 0.88 20.61 -2.18
C ILE A 97 0.01 19.40 -2.56
N LEU A 98 -0.72 18.84 -1.60
CA LEU A 98 -1.47 17.60 -1.76
C LEU A 98 -2.88 17.79 -2.33
N GLY A 99 -3.46 18.99 -2.27
CA GLY A 99 -4.86 19.24 -2.62
C GLY A 99 -5.22 18.82 -4.04
N ILE A 100 -4.32 19.04 -5.01
CA ILE A 100 -4.52 18.58 -6.39
C ILE A 100 -4.49 17.05 -6.53
N PHE A 101 -3.88 16.36 -5.57
CA PHE A 101 -3.75 14.91 -5.58
C PHE A 101 -4.87 14.19 -4.80
N VAL A 102 -5.65 14.90 -3.98
CA VAL A 102 -6.77 14.30 -3.22
C VAL A 102 -7.78 13.54 -4.13
N PRO A 103 -8.14 14.04 -5.34
CA PRO A 103 -8.98 13.28 -6.26
C PRO A 103 -8.40 11.92 -6.70
N LEU A 104 -7.08 11.73 -6.67
CA LEU A 104 -6.46 10.42 -6.96
C LEU A 104 -6.81 9.36 -5.92
N ILE A 105 -7.26 9.75 -4.72
CA ILE A 105 -7.74 8.81 -3.72
C ILE A 105 -9.05 8.17 -4.20
N VAL A 106 -9.96 8.93 -4.83
CA VAL A 106 -11.25 8.42 -5.33
C VAL A 106 -11.05 7.30 -6.36
N VAL A 107 -10.10 7.51 -7.27
CA VAL A 107 -9.80 6.57 -8.36
C VAL A 107 -8.70 5.57 -7.99
N ASN A 108 -8.34 5.46 -6.71
CA ASN A 108 -7.32 4.53 -6.28
C ASN A 108 -7.81 3.08 -6.42
N CYS A 109 -7.11 2.31 -7.25
CA CYS A 109 -7.46 0.92 -7.56
C CYS A 109 -7.42 0.00 -6.33
N ILE A 110 -6.64 0.33 -5.29
CA ILE A 110 -6.65 -0.43 -4.03
C ILE A 110 -8.01 -0.28 -3.35
N ILE A 111 -8.56 0.93 -3.25
CA ILE A 111 -9.82 1.17 -2.56
C ILE A 111 -10.96 0.46 -3.30
N LEU A 112 -11.04 0.65 -4.62
CA LEU A 112 -12.06 0.01 -5.44
C LEU A 112 -11.92 -1.53 -5.42
N GLY A 113 -10.68 -2.04 -5.56
CA GLY A 113 -10.40 -3.47 -5.58
C GLY A 113 -10.76 -4.16 -4.26
N ARG A 114 -10.45 -3.56 -3.11
CA ARG A 114 -10.84 -4.11 -1.79
C ARG A 114 -12.34 -3.97 -1.53
N ALA A 115 -12.95 -2.87 -1.96
CA ALA A 115 -14.40 -2.68 -1.86
C ALA A 115 -15.16 -3.79 -2.61
N GLU A 116 -14.74 -4.11 -3.83
CA GLU A 116 -15.37 -5.15 -4.63
C GLU A 116 -15.03 -6.57 -4.16
N ALA A 117 -13.75 -6.88 -3.95
CA ALA A 117 -13.31 -8.23 -3.66
C ALA A 117 -13.69 -8.69 -2.24
N PHE A 118 -13.70 -7.77 -1.26
CA PHE A 118 -13.81 -8.11 0.16
C PHE A 118 -15.03 -7.45 0.83
N ALA A 119 -15.16 -6.12 0.79
CA ALA A 119 -16.21 -5.42 1.54
C ALA A 119 -17.62 -5.82 1.10
N SER A 120 -17.82 -6.10 -0.19
CA SER A 120 -19.10 -6.53 -0.76
C SER A 120 -19.57 -7.92 -0.31
N LYS A 121 -18.65 -8.77 0.17
CA LYS A 121 -18.93 -10.19 0.49
C LYS A 121 -18.83 -10.50 1.98
N MET A 122 -18.03 -9.72 2.73
CA MET A 122 -17.74 -9.98 4.15
C MET A 122 -18.64 -9.17 5.09
N PRO A 123 -18.78 -9.60 6.38
CA PRO A 123 -19.40 -8.78 7.42
C PRO A 123 -18.52 -7.58 7.78
N ILE A 124 -19.13 -6.55 8.40
CA ILE A 124 -18.49 -5.26 8.70
C ILE A 124 -17.21 -5.44 9.51
N SER A 125 -17.23 -6.28 10.55
CA SER A 125 -16.07 -6.51 11.42
C SER A 125 -14.84 -7.01 10.65
N ARG A 126 -15.03 -7.94 9.71
CA ARG A 126 -13.93 -8.44 8.87
C ARG A 126 -13.48 -7.40 7.84
N ALA A 127 -14.43 -6.68 7.24
CA ALA A 127 -14.13 -5.64 6.25
C ALA A 127 -13.26 -4.52 6.85
N VAL A 128 -13.53 -4.12 8.10
CA VAL A 128 -12.72 -3.13 8.82
C VAL A 128 -11.31 -3.65 9.08
N THR A 129 -11.16 -4.87 9.59
CA THR A 129 -9.82 -5.42 9.88
C THR A 129 -8.96 -5.55 8.63
N ASP A 130 -9.59 -5.91 7.50
CA ASP A 130 -8.92 -5.95 6.21
C ASP A 130 -8.51 -4.56 5.69
N ALA A 131 -9.42 -3.59 5.80
CA ALA A 131 -9.17 -2.20 5.42
C ALA A 131 -8.03 -1.58 6.25
N VAL A 132 -7.97 -1.86 7.55
CA VAL A 132 -6.87 -1.41 8.42
C VAL A 132 -5.55 -2.04 7.99
N GLY A 133 -5.50 -3.37 7.82
CA GLY A 133 -4.26 -4.05 7.42
C GLY A 133 -3.75 -3.60 6.05
N THR A 134 -4.64 -3.51 5.06
CA THR A 134 -4.32 -3.08 3.70
C THR A 134 -3.92 -1.60 3.65
N GLY A 135 -4.64 -0.73 4.36
CA GLY A 135 -4.35 0.71 4.39
C GLY A 135 -3.03 1.02 5.09
N LEU A 136 -2.74 0.38 6.22
CA LEU A 136 -1.45 0.53 6.90
C LEU A 136 -0.29 0.01 6.03
N GLY A 137 -0.48 -1.11 5.33
CA GLY A 137 0.52 -1.63 4.38
C GLY A 137 0.79 -0.67 3.21
N PHE A 138 -0.27 -0.05 2.68
CA PHE A 138 -0.18 0.98 1.66
C PHE A 138 0.53 2.24 2.16
N THR A 139 0.18 2.72 3.36
CA THR A 139 0.82 3.88 4.00
C THR A 139 2.30 3.63 4.19
N TRP A 140 2.67 2.47 4.74
CA TRP A 140 4.06 2.09 4.93
C TRP A 140 4.83 2.01 3.60
N ALA A 141 4.22 1.44 2.55
CA ALA A 141 4.82 1.40 1.22
C ALA A 141 5.08 2.80 0.65
N LEU A 142 4.13 3.73 0.77
CA LEU A 142 4.27 5.10 0.30
C LEU A 142 5.37 5.85 1.07
N THR A 143 5.38 5.74 2.40
CA THR A 143 6.41 6.36 3.23
C THR A 143 7.79 5.80 2.91
N PHE A 144 7.90 4.49 2.68
CA PHE A 144 9.17 3.86 2.32
C PHE A 144 9.68 4.34 0.94
N ILE A 145 8.82 4.35 -0.09
CA ILE A 145 9.20 4.85 -1.41
C ILE A 145 9.55 6.34 -1.34
N GLY A 146 8.77 7.13 -0.59
CA GLY A 146 9.04 8.55 -0.36
C GLY A 146 10.37 8.79 0.33
N CYS A 147 10.69 8.00 1.34
CA CYS A 147 11.97 8.06 2.05
C CYS A 147 13.16 7.75 1.14
N VAL A 148 13.10 6.69 0.34
CA VAL A 148 14.16 6.35 -0.62
C VAL A 148 14.32 7.46 -1.68
N ARG A 149 13.21 8.01 -2.19
CA ARG A 149 13.24 9.07 -3.19
C ARG A 149 13.72 10.41 -2.64
N GLU A 150 13.35 10.76 -1.41
CA GLU A 150 13.79 11.97 -0.73
C GLU A 150 15.29 11.91 -0.44
N LEU A 151 15.77 10.77 0.07
CA LEU A 151 17.18 10.56 0.38
C LEU A 151 18.06 10.65 -0.87
N LEU A 152 17.63 10.04 -1.98
CA LEU A 152 18.39 10.06 -3.25
C LEU A 152 18.23 11.37 -4.02
N GLY A 153 17.09 12.05 -3.89
CA GLY A 153 16.80 13.28 -4.64
C GLY A 153 17.33 14.55 -3.98
N ALA A 154 17.22 14.66 -2.66
CA ALA A 154 17.56 15.86 -1.88
C ALA A 154 18.62 15.63 -0.80
N GLY A 155 18.98 14.37 -0.48
CA GLY A 155 19.89 14.07 0.63
C GLY A 155 19.27 14.31 2.01
N THR A 156 17.96 14.58 2.07
CA THR A 156 17.19 14.81 3.29
C THR A 156 16.30 13.62 3.61
N LEU A 157 15.89 13.52 4.87
CA LEU A 157 14.93 12.53 5.33
C LEU A 157 14.01 13.20 6.35
N PHE A 158 12.71 13.29 6.03
CA PHE A 158 11.74 14.05 6.83
C PHE A 158 12.22 15.49 7.10
N GLY A 159 12.86 16.11 6.10
CA GLY A 159 13.41 17.47 6.22
C GLY A 159 14.72 17.60 7.01
N PHE A 160 15.24 16.54 7.62
CA PHE A 160 16.57 16.55 8.25
C PHE A 160 17.64 16.24 7.20
N GLN A 161 18.68 17.07 7.11
CA GLN A 161 19.84 16.82 6.24
C GLN A 161 20.70 15.70 6.83
N ILE A 162 20.74 14.56 6.14
CA ILE A 162 21.55 13.39 6.52
C ILE A 162 22.82 13.32 5.66
N MET A 163 22.72 13.72 4.39
CA MET A 163 23.86 13.82 3.48
C MET A 163 24.47 15.23 3.58
N GLY A 164 25.80 15.31 3.70
CA GLY A 164 26.52 16.58 3.85
C GLY A 164 26.46 17.49 2.62
N GLU A 165 26.94 18.74 2.75
CA GLU A 165 26.83 19.81 1.74
C GLU A 165 27.43 19.49 0.35
N SER A 166 28.22 18.41 0.21
CA SER A 166 28.76 17.95 -1.09
C SER A 166 27.83 17.01 -1.86
N PHE A 167 26.61 16.75 -1.40
CA PHE A 167 25.67 15.91 -2.14
C PHE A 167 25.06 16.68 -3.32
N ILE A 168 25.27 16.17 -4.54
CA ILE A 168 24.64 16.72 -5.74
C ILE A 168 23.22 16.16 -5.82
N PRO A 169 22.17 16.99 -5.62
CA PRO A 169 20.80 16.49 -5.60
C PRO A 169 20.40 15.94 -6.96
N TRP A 170 20.07 14.64 -7.02
CA TRP A 170 19.58 13.99 -8.23
C TRP A 170 18.11 14.34 -8.46
N LYS A 171 17.86 15.53 -9.02
CA LYS A 171 16.50 16.03 -9.34
C LYS A 171 15.65 15.05 -10.18
N ILE A 172 16.30 14.18 -10.96
CA ILE A 172 15.65 13.10 -11.73
C ILE A 172 14.84 12.16 -10.81
N MET A 173 15.27 11.96 -9.56
CA MET A 173 14.60 11.08 -8.61
C MET A 173 13.27 11.63 -8.08
N GLN A 174 13.13 12.96 -8.09
CA GLN A 174 11.89 13.64 -7.69
C GLN A 174 10.84 13.65 -8.81
N MET A 175 11.24 13.40 -10.05
CA MET A 175 10.32 13.31 -11.19
C MET A 175 9.70 11.92 -11.32
N PRO A 176 8.60 11.75 -12.09
CA PRO A 176 8.00 10.45 -12.38
C PRO A 176 8.98 9.32 -12.80
N PRO A 177 9.99 9.53 -13.68
CA PRO A 177 10.95 8.47 -14.02
C PRO A 177 11.70 7.91 -12.80
N GLY A 178 12.01 8.74 -11.80
CA GLY A 178 12.61 8.28 -10.53
C GLY A 178 11.69 7.38 -9.72
N ALA A 179 10.38 7.65 -9.74
CA ALA A 179 9.39 6.83 -9.07
C ALA A 179 9.25 5.44 -9.70
N PHE A 180 9.29 5.35 -11.03
CA PHE A 180 9.31 4.08 -11.74
C PHE A 180 10.59 3.28 -11.48
N LEU A 181 11.75 3.94 -11.49
CA LEU A 181 13.03 3.29 -11.21
C LEU A 181 13.08 2.73 -9.77
N THR A 182 12.67 3.53 -8.79
CA THR A 182 12.66 3.11 -7.38
C THR A 182 11.68 1.97 -7.14
N MET A 183 10.45 2.05 -7.66
CA MET A 183 9.52 0.95 -7.53
C MET A 183 10.06 -0.32 -8.20
N GLY A 184 10.57 -0.22 -9.43
CA GLY A 184 11.14 -1.35 -10.16
C GLY A 184 12.30 -2.01 -9.39
N LEU A 185 13.20 -1.21 -8.80
CA LEU A 185 14.29 -1.71 -7.96
C LEU A 185 13.79 -2.40 -6.70
N ILE A 186 12.80 -1.82 -6.01
CA ILE A 186 12.22 -2.40 -4.80
C ILE A 186 11.56 -3.75 -5.13
N VAL A 187 10.74 -3.80 -6.18
CA VAL A 187 10.09 -5.04 -6.63
C VAL A 187 11.12 -6.09 -7.08
N PHE A 188 12.20 -5.67 -7.75
CA PHE A 188 13.31 -6.56 -8.09
C PHE A 188 13.96 -7.17 -6.85
N VAL A 189 14.30 -6.35 -5.85
CA VAL A 189 14.92 -6.83 -4.60
C VAL A 189 13.98 -7.78 -3.84
N LEU A 190 12.70 -7.44 -3.72
CA LEU A 190 11.71 -8.28 -3.05
C LEU A 190 11.56 -9.64 -3.73
N ASN A 191 11.40 -9.65 -5.06
CA ASN A 191 11.32 -10.89 -5.83
C ASN A 191 12.62 -11.70 -5.75
N PHE A 192 13.77 -11.04 -5.77
CA PHE A 192 15.07 -11.70 -5.67
C PHE A 192 15.27 -12.39 -4.32
N VAL A 193 14.88 -11.74 -3.22
CA VAL A 193 14.90 -12.32 -1.87
C VAL A 193 13.93 -13.49 -1.77
N GLU A 194 12.72 -13.36 -2.33
CA GLU A 194 11.72 -14.44 -2.33
C GLU A 194 12.19 -15.65 -3.13
N MET A 195 12.74 -15.45 -4.33
CA MET A 195 13.36 -16.51 -5.13
C MET A 195 14.49 -17.22 -4.37
N ARG A 196 15.33 -16.49 -3.62
CA ARG A 196 16.38 -17.09 -2.79
C ARG A 196 15.79 -17.94 -1.66
N ARG A 197 14.77 -17.45 -0.95
CA ARG A 197 14.09 -18.24 0.11
C ARG A 197 13.38 -19.46 -0.45
N ALA A 198 12.71 -19.35 -1.59
CA ALA A 198 12.03 -20.47 -2.23
C ALA A 198 13.02 -21.58 -2.63
N ARG A 199 14.19 -21.20 -3.16
CA ARG A 199 15.27 -22.16 -3.47
C ARG A 199 15.79 -22.87 -2.21
N GLN A 200 15.99 -22.16 -1.10
CA GLN A 200 16.42 -22.75 0.17
C GLN A 200 15.38 -23.74 0.72
N PHE A 201 14.09 -23.40 0.65
CA PHE A 201 13.02 -24.28 1.09
C PHE A 201 12.91 -25.55 0.22
N GLN A 202 13.02 -25.41 -1.10
CA GLN A 202 13.04 -26.56 -2.02
C GLN A 202 14.26 -27.46 -1.78
N GLN A 203 15.43 -26.90 -1.45
CA GLN A 203 16.62 -27.68 -1.13
C GLN A 203 16.45 -28.45 0.19
N ALA A 204 15.89 -27.83 1.23
CA ALA A 204 15.57 -28.50 2.49
C ALA A 204 14.54 -29.63 2.31
N ALA A 205 13.47 -29.39 1.54
CA ALA A 205 12.46 -30.42 1.23
C ALA A 205 13.02 -31.59 0.41
N ARG A 206 13.86 -31.32 -0.60
CA ARG A 206 14.54 -32.37 -1.37
C ARG A 206 15.50 -33.21 -0.52
N HIS A 207 16.16 -32.59 0.47
CA HIS A 207 17.03 -33.31 1.39
C HIS A 207 16.23 -34.26 2.29
N GLN A 208 15.08 -33.83 2.82
CA GLN A 208 14.19 -34.69 3.61
C GLN A 208 13.63 -35.87 2.80
N ILE A 209 13.18 -35.65 1.57
CA ILE A 209 12.66 -36.73 0.71
C ILE A 209 13.77 -37.77 0.41
N ARG A 210 15.02 -37.33 0.22
CA ARG A 210 16.16 -38.25 0.04
C ARG A 210 16.48 -39.07 1.29
N LEU A 211 16.27 -38.51 2.48
CA LEU A 211 16.50 -39.23 3.74
C LEU A 211 15.40 -40.28 3.98
N VAL A 212 14.13 -39.91 3.81
CA VAL A 212 13.00 -40.84 3.94
C VAL A 212 13.07 -41.96 2.90
N GLY A 213 13.44 -41.64 1.65
CA GLY A 213 13.64 -42.65 0.61
C GLY A 213 14.80 -43.62 0.90
N LYS A 214 15.83 -43.18 1.64
CA LYS A 214 16.92 -44.06 2.09
C LYS A 214 16.51 -44.94 3.28
N GLU A 215 15.66 -44.44 4.17
CA GLU A 215 15.13 -45.24 5.29
C GLU A 215 14.14 -46.31 4.80
N ALA A 216 13.26 -45.97 3.85
CA ALA A 216 12.31 -46.91 3.24
C ALA A 216 12.98 -48.01 2.40
N ALA A 217 14.18 -47.76 1.85
CA ALA A 217 14.94 -48.77 1.11
C ALA A 217 15.71 -49.76 2.02
N LYS A 218 15.71 -49.52 3.34
CA LYS A 218 16.44 -50.30 4.33
C LYS A 218 15.53 -51.22 5.18
N SER A 219 14.21 -51.11 5.04
CA SER A 219 13.20 -52.01 5.61
C SER A 219 12.75 -53.04 4.58
#